data_AF-E6PKU3-F1
#
_entry.id   AF-E6PKU3-F1
#
_cell.length_a   1.000
_cell.length_b   1.000
_cell.length_c   1.000
_cell.angle_alpha   90.00
_cell.angle_beta   90.00
_cell.angle_gamma   90.00
#
_symmetry.space_group_name_H-M   'P 1'
#
loop_
_entity.id
_entity.type
_entity.pdbx_description
1 polymer ?
#
loop_
_entity_poly.entity_id
_entity_poly.type
_entity_poly.pdbx_seq_one_letter_code
_entity_poly.pdbx_strand_id
1 'polypeptide(L)'
;MVYASGVQFPPVHRAGQTFLPSQANNLYIFPAVGMAIYATHAKRVTDEMFIEAVHAIADQVSAEQLKLGMLFPPQSNILEVEIQTAARVAKLVFDAGLARVDRPADLVAFIRGHVYASQYG
;
A
#
# COMPACT_ATOMS: atom_id res chain seq x y z
N MET A 1 -14.63 2.51 -18.90
CA MET A 1 -15.07 1.30 -18.18
C MET A 1 -14.07 1.09 -17.06
N VAL A 2 -14.52 1.09 -15.81
CA VAL A 2 -13.69 0.82 -14.63
C VAL A 2 -13.93 -0.64 -14.24
N TYR A 3 -12.87 -1.46 -14.22
CA TYR A 3 -12.98 -2.91 -13.95
C TYR A 3 -11.79 -3.37 -13.11
N ALA A 4 -12.08 -4.00 -11.96
CA ALA A 4 -11.11 -4.75 -11.17
C ALA A 4 -11.71 -6.10 -10.76
N SER A 5 -10.86 -7.10 -10.67
CA SER A 5 -11.21 -8.49 -10.35
C SER A 5 -10.38 -9.02 -9.19
N GLY A 6 -10.86 -10.01 -8.44
CA GLY A 6 -10.07 -10.70 -7.42
C GLY A 6 -8.94 -11.58 -7.98
N VAL A 7 -8.93 -11.86 -9.29
CA VAL A 7 -7.90 -12.62 -10.03
C VAL A 7 -7.34 -11.81 -11.19
N GLN A 8 -6.05 -11.99 -11.49
CA GLN A 8 -5.38 -11.38 -12.65
C GLN A 8 -6.05 -11.85 -13.95
N PHE A 9 -6.37 -10.91 -14.84
CA PHE A 9 -6.86 -11.17 -16.18
C PHE A 9 -5.83 -10.73 -17.22
N PRO A 10 -5.72 -11.45 -18.36
CA PRO A 10 -4.84 -11.03 -19.45
C PRO A 10 -5.28 -9.68 -20.04
N PRO A 11 -4.36 -8.94 -20.71
CA PRO A 11 -4.67 -7.67 -21.36
C PRO A 11 -5.85 -7.79 -22.34
N VAL A 12 -6.75 -6.80 -22.30
CA VAL A 12 -7.95 -6.76 -23.15
C VAL A 12 -7.75 -5.72 -24.24
N HIS A 13 -7.88 -6.13 -25.50
CA HIS A 13 -7.78 -5.24 -26.66
C HIS A 13 -9.19 -4.82 -27.09
N ARG A 14 -9.49 -3.52 -27.05
CA ARG A 14 -10.80 -2.99 -27.45
C ARG A 14 -10.63 -1.63 -28.12
N ALA A 15 -11.24 -1.45 -29.29
CA ALA A 15 -11.25 -0.19 -30.04
C ALA A 15 -9.85 0.43 -30.28
N GLY A 16 -8.85 -0.41 -30.57
CA GLY A 16 -7.47 0.03 -30.83
C GLY A 16 -6.66 0.38 -29.57
N GLN A 17 -7.22 0.19 -28.37
CA GLN A 17 -6.54 0.41 -27.09
C GLN A 17 -6.38 -0.91 -26.32
N THR A 18 -5.27 -1.03 -25.59
CA THR A 18 -5.01 -2.15 -24.69
C THR A 18 -5.32 -1.73 -23.25
N PHE A 19 -6.21 -2.46 -22.60
CA PHE A 19 -6.60 -2.27 -21.20
C PHE A 19 -5.95 -3.34 -20.33
N LEU A 20 -5.42 -2.92 -19.17
CA LEU A 20 -4.80 -3.80 -18.19
C LEU A 20 -5.71 -3.90 -16.95
N PRO A 21 -6.68 -4.85 -16.92
CA PRO A 21 -7.57 -5.00 -15.79
C PRO A 21 -6.79 -5.34 -14.52
N SER A 22 -6.93 -4.50 -13.49
CA SER A 22 -6.16 -4.67 -12.26
C SER A 22 -6.80 -5.69 -11.31
N GLN A 23 -5.95 -6.35 -10.52
CA GLN A 23 -6.39 -7.29 -9.49
C GLN A 23 -6.61 -6.55 -8.17
N ALA A 24 -7.84 -6.52 -7.67
CA ALA A 24 -8.14 -6.10 -6.30
C ALA A 24 -7.72 -7.22 -5.34
N ASN A 25 -6.49 -7.12 -4.84
CA ASN A 25 -5.91 -8.12 -3.95
C ASN A 25 -5.63 -7.52 -2.57
N ASN A 26 -6.01 -8.25 -1.52
CA ASN A 26 -5.74 -7.89 -0.14
C ASN A 26 -4.24 -7.76 0.20
N LEU A 27 -3.37 -8.30 -0.68
CA LEU A 27 -1.93 -8.14 -0.63
C LEU A 27 -1.48 -6.68 -0.51
N TYR A 28 -2.24 -5.71 -1.03
CA TYR A 28 -1.87 -4.29 -0.97
C TYR A 28 -2.17 -3.63 0.40
N ILE A 29 -3.05 -4.22 1.20
CA ILE A 29 -3.58 -3.58 2.42
C ILE A 29 -3.00 -4.21 3.68
N PHE A 30 -3.14 -5.54 3.80
CA PHE A 30 -2.85 -6.20 5.08
C PHE A 30 -1.38 -6.16 5.49
N PRO A 31 -0.39 -6.36 4.60
CA PRO A 31 1.01 -6.30 5.00
C PRO A 31 1.41 -4.90 5.45
N ALA A 32 1.01 -3.84 4.73
CA ALA A 32 1.31 -2.46 5.07
C ALA A 32 0.70 -2.05 6.40
N VAL A 33 -0.60 -2.32 6.61
CA VAL A 33 -1.29 -2.03 7.87
C VAL A 33 -0.66 -2.82 9.01
N GLY A 34 -0.37 -4.11 8.81
CA GLY A 34 0.31 -4.95 9.79
C GLY A 34 1.69 -4.43 10.17
N MET A 35 2.49 -4.01 9.18
CA MET A 35 3.80 -3.41 9.40
C MET A 35 3.72 -2.10 10.19
N ALA A 36 2.76 -1.23 9.85
CA ALA A 36 2.56 0.02 10.59
C ALA A 36 2.15 -0.23 12.05
N ILE A 37 1.21 -1.15 12.29
CA ILE A 37 0.78 -1.54 13.65
C ILE A 37 1.96 -2.10 14.44
N TYR A 38 2.72 -3.00 13.82
CA TYR A 38 3.89 -3.63 14.43
C TYR A 38 4.95 -2.59 14.79
N ALA A 39 5.42 -1.80 13.83
CA ALA A 39 6.51 -0.84 14.04
C ALA A 39 6.13 0.25 15.06
N THR A 40 4.90 0.74 15.05
CA THR A 40 4.45 1.80 15.99
C THR A 40 4.01 1.29 17.36
N HIS A 41 3.97 -0.03 17.56
CA HIS A 41 3.40 -0.68 18.73
C HIS A 41 1.97 -0.16 19.03
N ALA A 42 1.14 0.03 18.00
CA ALA A 42 -0.18 0.65 18.14
C ALA A 42 -1.00 0.01 19.28
N LYS A 43 -1.68 0.84 20.09
CA LYS A 43 -2.52 0.37 21.21
C LYS A 43 -3.79 -0.33 20.73
N ARG A 44 -4.34 0.12 19.61
CA ARG A 44 -5.59 -0.34 19.01
C ARG A 44 -5.50 -0.21 17.50
N VAL A 45 -6.17 -1.12 16.80
CA VAL A 45 -6.41 -1.03 15.37
C VAL A 45 -7.74 -0.31 15.17
N THR A 46 -7.79 0.63 14.22
CA THR A 46 -9.01 1.39 13.92
C THR A 46 -9.33 1.35 12.43
N ASP A 47 -10.58 1.61 12.07
CA ASP A 47 -11.05 1.57 10.67
C ASP A 47 -10.34 2.62 9.82
N GLU A 48 -9.95 3.75 10.41
CA GLU A 48 -9.21 4.81 9.74
C GLU A 48 -7.85 4.34 9.23
N MET A 49 -7.21 3.36 9.89
CA MET A 49 -5.95 2.78 9.41
C MET A 49 -6.12 2.09 8.05
N PHE A 50 -7.25 1.39 7.86
CA PHE A 50 -7.55 0.74 6.59
C PHE A 50 -7.97 1.74 5.51
N ILE A 51 -8.77 2.75 5.89
CA ILE A 51 -9.16 3.82 4.97
C ILE A 51 -7.92 4.59 4.49
N GLU A 52 -7.00 4.91 5.39
CA GLU A 52 -5.75 5.59 5.05
C GLU A 52 -4.86 4.72 4.17
N ALA A 53 -4.80 3.41 4.40
CA ALA A 53 -4.07 2.50 3.52
C ALA A 53 -4.65 2.50 2.09
N VAL A 54 -5.99 2.51 1.95
CA VAL A 54 -6.64 2.60 0.63
C VAL A 54 -6.27 3.90 -0.09
N HIS A 55 -6.33 5.05 0.61
CA HIS A 55 -5.91 6.32 0.03
C HIS A 55 -4.43 6.32 -0.35
N ALA A 56 -3.57 5.79 0.53
CA ALA A 56 -2.14 5.70 0.29
C ALA A 56 -1.80 4.86 -0.96
N ILE A 57 -2.52 3.76 -1.21
CA ILE A 57 -2.33 2.93 -2.41
C ILE A 57 -2.83 3.66 -3.65
N ALA A 58 -4.00 4.31 -3.56
CA ALA A 58 -4.58 5.06 -4.68
C ALA A 58 -3.67 6.21 -5.13
N ASP A 59 -3.05 6.92 -4.18
CA ASP A 59 -2.10 8.00 -4.42
C ASP A 59 -0.81 7.54 -5.11
N GLN A 60 -0.54 6.23 -5.13
CA GLN A 60 0.63 5.63 -5.77
C GLN A 60 0.35 5.14 -7.20
N VAL A 61 -0.86 5.32 -7.71
CA VAL A 61 -1.20 5.03 -9.12
C VAL A 61 -1.00 6.29 -9.96
N SER A 62 -0.12 6.22 -10.96
CA SER A 62 0.17 7.37 -11.81
C SER A 62 -0.99 7.70 -12.76
N ALA A 63 -1.06 8.96 -13.20
CA ALA A 63 -2.06 9.38 -14.20
C ALA A 63 -1.96 8.59 -15.52
N GLU A 64 -0.75 8.12 -15.87
CA GLU A 64 -0.53 7.25 -17.04
C GLU A 64 -1.10 5.84 -16.82
N GLN A 65 -0.90 5.27 -15.64
CA GLN A 65 -1.47 3.97 -15.26
C GLN A 65 -3.01 4.02 -15.24
N LEU A 66 -3.59 5.10 -14.70
CA LEU A 66 -5.05 5.32 -14.73
C LEU A 66 -5.58 5.39 -16.17
N LYS A 67 -4.86 6.04 -17.09
CA LYS A 67 -5.23 6.09 -18.53
C LYS A 67 -5.21 4.71 -19.19
N LEU A 68 -4.35 3.80 -18.73
CA LEU A 68 -4.31 2.39 -19.17
C LEU A 68 -5.39 1.51 -18.50
N GLY A 69 -6.24 2.10 -17.64
CA GLY A 69 -7.29 1.41 -16.90
C GLY A 69 -6.79 0.67 -15.67
N MET A 70 -5.56 0.95 -15.21
CA MET A 70 -5.03 0.35 -13.99
C MET A 70 -5.60 1.07 -12.76
N LEU A 71 -6.08 0.29 -11.79
CA LEU A 71 -6.63 0.81 -10.52
C LEU A 71 -5.72 0.53 -9.33
N PHE A 72 -4.68 -0.28 -9.53
CA PHE A 72 -3.70 -0.64 -8.50
C PHE A 72 -2.29 -0.45 -9.06
N PRO A 73 -1.31 -0.14 -8.21
CA PRO A 73 0.09 -0.05 -8.63
C PRO A 73 0.59 -1.42 -9.11
N PRO A 74 1.65 -1.47 -9.93
CA PRO A 74 2.22 -2.72 -10.42
C PRO A 74 2.76 -3.59 -9.29
N GLN A 75 2.45 -4.89 -9.31
CA GLN A 75 2.95 -5.86 -8.32
C GLN A 75 4.48 -5.98 -8.31
N SER A 76 5.16 -5.66 -9.41
CA SER A 76 6.62 -5.63 -9.48
C SER A 76 7.26 -4.64 -8.49
N ASN A 77 6.50 -3.64 -8.04
CA ASN A 77 6.96 -2.64 -7.08
C ASN A 77 6.27 -2.77 -5.71
N ILE A 78 5.67 -3.93 -5.42
CA ILE A 78 4.82 -4.14 -4.24
C ILE A 78 5.54 -3.79 -2.94
N LEU A 79 6.82 -4.15 -2.78
CA LEU A 79 7.55 -3.88 -1.54
C LEU A 79 7.64 -2.37 -1.25
N GLU A 80 7.96 -1.56 -2.25
CA GLU A 80 8.01 -0.11 -2.08
C GLU A 80 6.61 0.44 -1.81
N VAL A 81 5.58 -0.08 -2.49
CA VAL A 81 4.19 0.29 -2.25
C VAL A 81 3.77 0.01 -0.81
N GLU A 82 4.10 -1.16 -0.27
CA GLU A 82 3.82 -1.51 1.12
C GLU A 82 4.54 -0.60 2.10
N ILE A 83 5.82 -0.27 1.85
CA ILE A 83 6.61 0.61 2.73
C ILE A 83 5.99 2.02 2.79
N GLN A 84 5.66 2.60 1.63
CA GLN A 84 5.06 3.93 1.57
C GLN A 84 3.67 3.95 2.21
N THR A 85 2.86 2.92 1.94
CA THR A 85 1.53 2.74 2.55
C THR A 85 1.64 2.62 4.07
N ALA A 86 2.53 1.77 4.57
CA ALA A 86 2.77 1.57 5.99
C ALA A 86 3.27 2.86 6.66
N ALA A 87 4.10 3.66 6.01
CA ALA A 87 4.57 4.94 6.55
C ALA A 87 3.42 5.94 6.71
N ARG A 88 2.46 5.99 5.77
CA ARG A 88 1.25 6.84 5.90
C ARG A 88 0.33 6.36 7.02
N VAL A 89 0.09 5.05 7.11
CA VAL A 89 -0.70 4.48 8.22
C VAL A 89 -0.01 4.71 9.56
N ALA A 90 1.31 4.57 9.64
CA ALA A 90 2.09 4.86 10.85
C ALA A 90 1.96 6.33 11.25
N LYS A 91 2.00 7.26 10.28
CA LYS A 91 1.74 8.68 10.51
C LYS A 91 0.40 8.89 11.20
N LEU A 92 -0.67 8.27 10.69
CA LEU A 92 -2.01 8.33 11.28
C LEU A 92 -2.01 7.79 12.72
N VAL A 93 -1.33 6.67 12.98
CA VAL A 93 -1.22 6.09 14.33
C VAL A 93 -0.57 7.06 15.31
N PHE A 94 0.50 7.76 14.90
CA PHE A 94 1.16 8.78 15.70
C PHE A 94 0.26 10.01 15.91
N ASP A 95 -0.37 10.51 14.85
CA ASP A 95 -1.24 11.69 14.91
C ASP A 95 -2.47 11.44 15.80
N ALA A 96 -2.97 10.20 15.86
CA ALA A 96 -4.08 9.79 16.73
C ALA A 96 -3.65 9.48 18.18
N GLY A 97 -2.35 9.60 18.53
CA GLY A 97 -1.85 9.28 19.87
C GLY A 97 -1.93 7.80 20.26
N LEU A 98 -2.04 6.92 19.25
CA LEU A 98 -2.19 5.47 19.43
C LEU A 98 -0.86 4.73 19.50
N ALA A 99 0.24 5.35 19.08
CA ALA A 99 1.58 4.77 19.12
C ALA A 99 2.08 4.61 20.57
N ARG A 100 2.95 3.61 20.80
CA ARG A 100 3.63 3.37 22.10
C ARG A 100 5.14 3.52 22.04
N VAL A 101 5.65 4.01 20.92
CA VAL A 101 7.06 4.32 20.70
C VAL A 101 7.21 5.81 20.41
N ASP A 102 8.43 6.32 20.52
CA ASP A 102 8.72 7.70 20.14
C ASP A 102 8.55 7.91 18.64
N ARG A 103 8.04 9.10 18.27
CA ARG A 103 7.81 9.43 16.86
C ARG A 103 9.16 9.67 16.16
N PRO A 104 9.50 8.89 15.11
CA PRO A 104 10.71 9.12 14.33
C PRO A 104 10.53 10.37 13.45
N ALA A 105 11.65 11.00 13.08
CA ALA A 105 11.65 12.13 12.16
C ALA A 105 11.29 11.69 10.72
N ASP A 106 11.73 10.50 10.32
CA ASP A 106 11.45 9.90 9.01
C ASP A 106 10.69 8.58 9.19
N LEU A 107 9.40 8.59 8.84
CA LEU A 107 8.52 7.43 8.94
C LEU A 107 8.82 6.36 7.89
N VAL A 108 9.31 6.75 6.70
CA VAL A 108 9.63 5.80 5.64
C VAL A 108 10.89 5.03 6.02
N ALA A 109 11.94 5.73 6.47
CA ALA A 109 13.15 5.10 6.98
C ALA A 109 12.87 4.21 8.20
N PHE A 110 12.02 4.68 9.10
CA PHE A 110 11.58 3.92 10.27
C PHE A 110 10.91 2.60 9.87
N ILE A 111 9.92 2.64 8.97
CA ILE A 111 9.26 1.43 8.48
C ILE A 111 10.25 0.51 7.76
N ARG A 112 11.10 1.06 6.87
CA ARG A 112 12.09 0.28 6.13
C ARG A 112 13.06 -0.46 7.06
N GLY A 113 13.38 0.11 8.22
CA GLY A 113 14.20 -0.55 9.25
C GLY A 113 13.57 -1.78 9.90
N HIS A 114 12.24 -1.96 9.79
CA HIS A 114 11.51 -3.12 10.30
C HIS A 114 11.23 -4.17 9.23
N VAL A 115 11.51 -3.87 7.95
CA VAL A 115 11.35 -4.79 6.84
C VAL A 115 12.44 -5.87 6.91
N TYR A 116 12.06 -7.13 6.74
CA TYR A 116 13.01 -8.24 6.70
C TYR A 116 13.95 -8.12 5.49
N ALA A 117 15.25 -8.15 5.74
CA ALA A 117 16.27 -8.26 4.69
C ALA A 117 16.67 -9.73 4.51
N SER A 118 16.39 -10.32 3.35
CA SER A 118 16.73 -11.70 3.01
C SER A 118 18.21 -11.86 2.63
N GLN A 119 19.12 -11.33 3.42
CA GLN A 119 20.55 -11.58 3.27
C GLN A 119 20.88 -12.82 4.09
N TYR A 120 21.48 -13.84 3.45
CA TYR A 120 22.05 -14.97 4.17
C TYR A 120 23.18 -14.43 5.06
N GLY A 121 23.00 -14.58 6.38
CA GLY A 121 24.03 -14.30 7.39
C GLY A 121 25.04 -15.42 7.50
#